data_AF-A0AAV4TW58-F1
#
_entry.id   AF-A0AAV4TW58-F1
#
_cell.length_a   1.000
_cell.length_b   1.000
_cell.length_c   1.000
_cell.angle_alpha   90.00
_cell.angle_beta   90.00
_cell.angle_gamma   90.00
#
_symmetry.space_group_name_H-M   'P 1'
#
loop_
_entity.id
_entity.type
_entity.pdbx_description
1 polymer ?
#
loop_
_entity_poly.entity_id
_entity_poly.type
_entity_poly.pdbx_seq_one_letter_code
_entity_poly.pdbx_strand_id
1 'polypeptide(L)'
;MAHFLDLDDDYLNSITHKELDNYIIQIQSLTLESINQSQSPIGTKKTGERSKNAIWWNPGLRVLRSKVRASRRLYQKETDAQIRQIKLVNYKNLQAIYKRNILNRRRECFKDFANKITTKNLYGKNFKVLLDKTTCNRVINPVKDITGQFTSSLNETMFAILKHHFGYNSLVIQLDNINSLVNIPEDYIEISIQEIEEII
;
A
#
# COMPACT_ATOMS: atom_id res chain seq x y z
N MET A 1 -44.42 14.78 -34.89
CA MET A 1 -44.07 16.18 -34.58
C MET A 1 -44.14 16.32 -33.07
N ALA A 2 -43.11 15.86 -32.36
CA ALA A 2 -43.05 15.88 -30.91
C ALA A 2 -41.87 16.79 -30.52
N HIS A 3 -42.21 17.86 -29.81
CA HIS A 3 -41.30 18.84 -29.23
C HIS A 3 -40.17 18.13 -28.48
N PHE A 4 -38.95 18.28 -29.00
CA PHE A 4 -37.72 18.11 -28.23
C PHE A 4 -37.77 19.18 -27.14
N LEU A 5 -37.86 18.75 -25.88
CA LEU A 5 -37.67 19.65 -24.76
C LEU A 5 -36.20 20.07 -24.81
N ASP A 6 -35.96 21.30 -25.22
CA ASP A 6 -34.72 22.01 -24.98
C ASP A 6 -34.49 21.97 -23.46
N LEU A 7 -33.61 21.06 -23.03
CA LEU A 7 -33.02 21.15 -21.71
C LEU A 7 -32.04 22.30 -21.80
N ASP A 8 -32.49 23.47 -21.34
CA ASP A 8 -31.71 24.69 -21.27
C ASP A 8 -30.32 24.42 -20.68
N ASP A 9 -29.28 24.81 -21.43
CA ASP A 9 -27.88 24.87 -20.98
C ASP A 9 -27.70 25.75 -19.70
N ASP A 10 -28.75 26.46 -19.28
CA ASP A 10 -28.83 27.23 -18.04
C ASP A 10 -28.98 26.36 -16.77
N TYR A 11 -29.39 25.09 -16.86
CA TYR A 11 -29.56 24.25 -15.67
C TYR A 11 -28.20 23.93 -15.00
N LEU A 12 -27.13 23.83 -15.80
CA LEU A 12 -25.75 23.61 -15.32
C LEU A 12 -25.10 24.89 -14.72
N ASN A 13 -25.65 26.08 -14.99
CA ASN A 13 -25.16 27.36 -14.45
C ASN A 13 -26.04 27.93 -13.32
N SER A 14 -27.14 27.26 -12.96
CA SER A 14 -28.07 27.73 -11.92
C SER A 14 -27.75 27.26 -10.50
N ILE A 15 -26.84 26.28 -10.35
CA ILE A 15 -26.46 25.77 -9.03
C ILE A 15 -25.52 26.79 -8.38
N THR A 16 -26.06 27.49 -7.40
CA THR A 16 -25.29 28.49 -6.65
C THR A 16 -24.18 27.79 -5.86
N HIS A 17 -23.03 28.45 -5.67
CA HIS A 17 -21.93 27.88 -4.87
C HIS A 17 -22.37 27.40 -3.47
N LYS A 18 -23.40 28.03 -2.90
CA LYS A 18 -24.01 27.62 -1.63
C LYS A 18 -24.69 26.25 -1.68
N GLU A 19 -25.32 25.91 -2.81
CA GLU A 19 -25.94 24.60 -3.00
C GLU A 19 -24.89 23.51 -3.14
N LEU A 20 -23.78 23.79 -3.85
CA LEU A 20 -22.62 22.90 -3.90
C LEU A 20 -22.03 22.66 -2.50
N ASP A 21 -21.85 23.72 -1.71
CA ASP A 21 -21.35 23.61 -0.34
C ASP A 21 -22.30 22.77 0.54
N ASN A 22 -23.61 22.96 0.40
CA ASN A 22 -24.61 22.15 1.11
C ASN A 22 -24.54 20.66 0.72
N TYR A 23 -24.36 20.35 -0.57
CA TYR A 23 -24.16 18.97 -1.04
C TYR A 23 -22.87 18.37 -0.49
N ILE A 24 -21.78 19.14 -0.45
CA ILE A 24 -20.50 18.70 0.13
C ILE A 24 -20.68 18.39 1.62
N ILE A 25 -21.35 19.26 2.37
CA ILE A 25 -21.64 19.05 3.80
C ILE A 25 -22.50 17.80 4.02
N GLN A 26 -23.51 17.57 3.17
CA GLN A 26 -24.37 16.40 3.25
C GLN A 26 -23.63 15.10 2.92
N ILE A 27 -22.74 15.12 1.93
CA ILE A 27 -21.88 13.96 1.60
C ILE A 27 -20.91 13.69 2.77
N GLN A 28 -20.34 14.74 3.36
CA GLN A 28 -19.44 14.63 4.52
C GLN A 28 -20.15 14.06 5.75
N SER A 29 -21.40 14.47 6.03
CA SER A 29 -22.16 13.94 7.17
C SER A 29 -22.53 12.47 6.97
N LEU A 30 -22.99 12.09 5.78
CA LEU A 30 -23.31 10.69 5.44
C LEU A 30 -22.08 9.77 5.46
N THR A 31 -20.92 10.27 5.02
CA THR A 31 -19.65 9.52 5.13
C THR A 31 -19.21 9.36 6.58
N LEU A 32 -19.36 10.39 7.42
CA LEU A 32 -19.04 10.29 8.84
C LEU A 32 -19.95 9.28 9.57
N GLU A 33 -21.24 9.30 9.24
CA GLU A 33 -22.24 8.41 9.82
C GLU A 33 -21.98 6.94 9.43
N SER A 34 -21.67 6.68 8.16
CA SER A 34 -21.29 5.34 7.69
C SER A 34 -19.97 4.84 8.26
N ILE A 35 -18.99 5.71 8.53
CA ILE A 35 -17.77 5.36 9.27
C ILE A 35 -18.10 4.94 10.70
N ASN A 36 -18.97 5.67 11.39
CA ASN A 36 -19.35 5.35 12.77
C ASN A 36 -20.21 4.08 12.87
N GLN A 37 -21.08 3.83 11.90
CA GLN A 37 -21.90 2.61 11.82
C GLN A 37 -21.06 1.38 11.40
N SER A 38 -20.04 1.56 10.56
CA SER A 38 -19.10 0.49 10.16
C SER A 38 -18.04 0.18 11.22
N GLN A 39 -17.82 1.08 12.18
CA GLN A 39 -17.22 0.74 13.47
C GLN A 39 -18.19 -0.06 14.33
N SER A 40 -18.56 -1.26 13.89
CA SER A 40 -18.91 -2.31 14.85
C SER A 40 -17.77 -2.37 15.87
N PRO A 41 -18.04 -2.46 17.18
CA PRO A 41 -17.01 -2.81 18.15
C PRO A 41 -16.65 -4.26 17.85
N ILE A 42 -15.81 -4.46 16.82
CA ILE A 42 -15.05 -5.67 16.66
C ILE A 42 -14.34 -5.79 17.99
N GLY A 43 -14.85 -6.72 18.79
CA GLY A 43 -14.34 -7.12 20.08
C GLY A 43 -12.94 -7.66 19.86
N THR A 44 -11.99 -6.74 19.65
CA THR A 44 -10.63 -6.97 20.05
C THR A 44 -10.74 -7.07 21.56
N LYS A 45 -10.80 -8.31 22.05
CA LYS A 45 -10.50 -8.61 23.44
C LYS A 45 -9.28 -7.75 23.76
N LYS A 46 -9.44 -6.79 24.67
CA LYS A 46 -8.34 -6.01 25.24
C LYS A 46 -7.46 -7.00 26.00
N THR A 47 -6.72 -7.84 25.28
CA THR A 47 -5.60 -8.59 25.85
C THR A 47 -4.61 -7.52 26.23
N GLY A 48 -4.48 -7.34 27.55
CA GLY A 48 -3.97 -6.16 28.21
C GLY A 48 -2.92 -5.40 27.44
N GLU A 49 -3.12 -4.08 27.39
CA GLU A 49 -2.20 -3.06 26.89
C GLU A 49 -0.73 -3.46 27.12
N ARG A 50 -0.18 -4.22 26.17
CA ARG A 50 1.25 -4.54 26.17
C ARG A 50 1.89 -3.22 25.81
N SER A 51 2.38 -2.54 26.85
CA SER A 51 3.00 -1.22 26.79
C SER A 51 3.70 -1.00 25.45
N LYS A 52 3.49 0.18 24.85
CA LYS A 52 3.99 0.75 23.58
C LYS A 52 5.54 0.69 23.40
N ASN A 53 6.17 -0.39 23.81
CA ASN A 53 7.59 -0.62 23.64
C ASN A 53 7.80 -1.09 22.21
N ALA A 54 8.93 -0.69 21.64
CA ALA A 54 9.34 -1.16 20.33
C ALA A 54 9.36 -2.70 20.28
N ILE A 55 9.07 -3.28 19.11
CA ILE A 55 8.98 -4.74 18.89
C ILE A 55 10.25 -5.49 19.33
N TRP A 56 11.41 -4.83 19.22
CA TRP A 56 12.71 -5.36 19.64
C TRP A 56 13.01 -5.22 21.14
N TRP A 57 12.12 -4.60 21.91
CA TRP A 57 12.28 -4.46 23.35
C TRP A 57 11.93 -5.76 24.07
N ASN A 58 12.79 -6.21 25.00
CA ASN A 58 12.54 -7.42 25.78
C ASN A 58 12.92 -7.23 27.27
N PRO A 59 12.44 -8.11 28.17
CA PRO A 59 12.77 -8.05 29.59
C PRO A 59 14.29 -8.15 29.88
N GLY A 60 15.04 -8.91 29.08
CA GLY A 60 16.50 -9.02 29.22
C GLY A 60 17.23 -7.67 29.03
N LEU A 61 16.84 -6.89 28.02
CA LEU A 61 17.34 -5.55 27.77
C LEU A 61 16.93 -4.57 28.87
N ARG A 62 15.75 -4.75 29.47
CA ARG A 62 15.32 -3.97 30.64
C ARG A 62 16.25 -4.23 31.84
N VAL A 63 16.56 -5.49 32.13
CA VAL A 63 17.48 -5.89 33.21
C VAL A 63 18.89 -5.34 32.93
N LEU A 64 19.41 -5.52 31.71
CA LEU A 64 20.71 -4.97 31.30
C LEU A 64 20.77 -3.45 31.41
N ARG A 65 19.73 -2.74 30.96
CA ARG A 65 19.61 -1.28 31.11
C ARG A 65 19.65 -0.86 32.58
N SER A 66 18.99 -1.61 33.46
CA SER A 66 19.02 -1.36 34.90
C SER A 66 20.44 -1.55 35.46
N LYS A 67 21.12 -2.64 35.10
CA LYS A 67 22.51 -2.91 35.49
C LYS A 67 23.48 -1.82 35.04
N VAL A 68 23.40 -1.38 33.78
CA VAL A 68 24.22 -0.26 33.26
C VAL A 68 23.98 1.03 34.04
N ARG A 69 22.71 1.35 34.32
CA ARG A 69 22.35 2.55 35.11
C ARG A 69 22.86 2.48 36.54
N ALA A 70 22.77 1.32 37.18
CA ALA A 70 23.32 1.10 38.52
C ALA A 70 24.85 1.29 38.51
N SER A 71 25.56 0.66 37.58
CA SER A 71 27.01 0.80 37.45
C SER A 71 27.44 2.25 37.16
N ARG A 72 26.73 2.97 36.29
CA ARG A 72 26.98 4.40 36.04
C ARG A 72 26.85 5.23 37.32
N ARG A 73 25.80 5.01 38.11
CA ARG A 73 25.58 5.72 39.38
C ARG A 73 26.70 5.44 40.38
N LEU A 74 27.15 4.18 40.49
CA LEU A 74 28.27 3.82 41.37
C LEU A 74 29.58 4.48 40.94
N TYR A 75 29.87 4.53 39.63
CA TYR A 75 31.01 5.26 39.09
C TYR A 75 30.95 6.77 39.39
N GLN A 76 29.77 7.38 39.23
CA GLN A 76 29.59 8.82 39.44
C GLN A 76 29.61 9.23 40.91
N LYS A 77 29.21 8.33 41.82
CA LYS A 77 29.24 8.57 43.27
C LYS A 77 30.65 8.49 43.86
N GLU A 78 31.55 7.74 43.23
CA GLU A 78 32.88 7.49 43.76
C GLU A 78 33.79 8.73 43.64
N THR A 79 34.46 9.07 44.74
CA THR A 79 35.38 10.20 44.82
C THR A 79 36.83 9.77 44.71
N ASP A 80 37.17 8.58 45.22
CA ASP A 80 38.52 8.02 45.12
C ASP A 80 38.87 7.70 43.65
N ALA A 81 39.95 8.29 43.15
CA ALA A 81 40.41 8.15 41.78
C ALA A 81 40.69 6.70 41.37
N GLN A 82 41.29 5.89 42.25
CA GLN A 82 41.69 4.51 41.92
C GLN A 82 40.45 3.61 41.78
N ILE A 83 39.56 3.65 42.79
CA ILE A 83 38.31 2.90 42.79
C ILE A 83 37.39 3.38 41.66
N ARG A 84 37.37 4.69 41.40
CA ARG A 84 36.58 5.29 40.31
C ARG A 84 37.02 4.78 38.95
N GLN A 85 38.33 4.60 38.72
CA GLN A 85 38.83 4.05 37.47
C GLN A 85 38.37 2.60 37.25
N ILE A 86 38.41 1.76 38.29
CA ILE A 86 37.92 0.37 38.22
C ILE A 86 36.41 0.36 37.89
N LYS A 87 35.63 1.21 38.57
CA LYS A 87 34.18 1.34 38.31
C LYS A 87 33.88 1.88 36.91
N LEU A 88 34.71 2.78 36.39
CA LEU A 88 34.60 3.30 35.02
C LEU A 88 34.76 2.17 34.00
N VAL A 89 35.78 1.33 34.13
CA VAL A 89 36.01 0.17 33.26
C VAL A 89 34.81 -0.76 33.29
N ASN A 90 34.30 -1.09 34.47
CA ASN A 90 33.12 -1.94 34.63
C ASN A 90 31.87 -1.33 33.96
N TYR A 91 31.64 -0.03 34.14
CA TYR A 91 30.53 0.68 33.48
C TYR A 91 30.66 0.63 31.95
N LYS A 92 31.85 0.93 31.41
CA LYS A 92 32.10 0.93 29.96
C LYS A 92 31.90 -0.45 29.35
N ASN A 93 32.37 -1.51 30.03
CA ASN A 93 32.15 -2.90 29.63
C ASN A 93 30.65 -3.24 29.59
N LEU A 94 29.91 -2.97 30.67
CA LEU A 94 28.47 -3.20 30.71
C LEU A 94 27.71 -2.38 29.65
N GLN A 95 28.13 -1.14 29.41
CA GLN A 95 27.54 -0.28 28.39
C GLN A 95 27.76 -0.84 26.98
N ALA A 96 28.94 -1.36 26.68
CA ALA A 96 29.26 -1.99 25.39
C ALA A 96 28.41 -3.25 25.18
N ILE A 97 28.30 -4.11 26.20
CA ILE A 97 27.46 -5.31 26.19
C ILE A 97 26.00 -4.94 25.92
N TYR A 98 25.46 -3.93 26.61
CA TYR A 98 24.09 -3.48 26.40
C TYR A 98 23.84 -2.97 24.98
N LYS A 99 24.74 -2.13 24.44
CA LYS A 99 24.64 -1.63 23.06
C LYS A 99 24.65 -2.78 22.04
N ARG A 100 25.57 -3.73 22.18
CA ARG A 100 25.64 -4.92 21.32
C ARG A 100 24.35 -5.73 21.38
N ASN A 101 23.79 -5.94 22.57
CA ASN A 101 22.54 -6.67 22.73
C ASN A 101 21.35 -5.95 22.08
N ILE A 102 21.28 -4.60 22.13
CA ILE A 102 20.25 -3.85 21.39
C ILE A 102 20.37 -4.10 19.89
N LEU A 103 21.58 -4.00 19.33
CA LEU A 103 21.81 -4.20 17.91
C LEU A 103 21.46 -5.63 17.47
N ASN A 104 21.89 -6.62 18.25
CA ASN A 104 21.52 -8.02 18.00
C ASN A 104 20.01 -8.20 18.01
N ARG A 105 19.33 -7.66 19.02
CA ARG A 105 17.89 -7.84 19.14
C ARG A 105 17.11 -7.14 18.03
N ARG A 106 17.57 -5.96 17.59
CA ARG A 106 17.02 -5.29 16.40
C ARG A 106 17.15 -6.15 15.15
N ARG A 107 18.33 -6.73 14.92
CA ARG A 107 18.58 -7.63 13.78
C ARG A 107 17.73 -8.88 13.83
N GLU A 108 17.64 -9.53 14.99
CA GLU A 108 16.80 -10.71 15.20
C GLU A 108 15.32 -10.41 14.93
N CYS A 109 14.78 -9.32 15.51
CA CYS A 109 13.39 -8.96 15.28
C CYS A 109 13.11 -8.60 13.82
N PHE A 110 14.06 -7.96 13.14
CA PHE A 110 13.94 -7.72 11.70
C PHE A 110 13.98 -9.02 10.90
N LYS A 111 14.87 -9.95 11.24
CA LYS A 111 14.94 -11.29 10.61
C LYS A 111 13.64 -12.06 10.81
N ASP A 112 13.10 -12.07 12.03
CA ASP A 112 11.81 -12.72 12.33
C ASP A 112 10.66 -12.10 11.54
N PHE A 113 10.68 -10.76 11.41
CA PHE A 113 9.71 -10.03 10.61
C PHE A 113 9.82 -10.34 9.12
N ALA A 114 11.03 -10.31 8.57
CA ALA A 114 11.31 -10.66 7.19
C ALA A 114 10.86 -12.10 6.91
N ASN A 115 11.25 -13.07 7.74
CA ASN A 115 10.81 -14.46 7.63
C ASN A 115 9.29 -14.61 7.64
N LYS A 116 8.57 -13.84 8.46
CA LYS A 116 7.09 -13.84 8.48
C LYS A 116 6.48 -13.30 7.18
N ILE A 117 7.10 -12.28 6.57
CA ILE A 117 6.64 -11.74 5.27
C ILE A 117 6.94 -12.74 4.17
N THR A 118 8.18 -13.22 4.12
CA THR A 118 8.67 -14.21 3.16
C THR A 118 7.78 -15.45 3.21
N THR A 119 7.59 -16.09 4.37
CA THR A 119 6.73 -17.29 4.48
C THR A 119 5.27 -17.07 4.11
N LYS A 120 4.71 -15.87 4.32
CA LYS A 120 3.32 -15.55 3.94
C LYS A 120 3.16 -15.16 2.48
N ASN A 121 4.21 -14.64 1.84
CA ASN A 121 4.09 -14.01 0.54
C ASN A 121 5.46 -13.88 -0.15
N LEU A 122 6.19 -14.99 -0.31
CA LEU A 122 7.49 -15.03 -0.99
C LEU A 122 7.38 -14.40 -2.39
N TYR A 123 6.24 -14.65 -3.05
CA TYR A 123 5.97 -14.33 -4.45
C TYR A 123 4.50 -14.01 -4.74
N GLY A 124 3.60 -14.11 -3.76
CA GLY A 124 2.19 -14.42 -3.99
C GLY A 124 1.31 -13.38 -4.66
N LYS A 125 1.63 -12.07 -4.66
CA LYS A 125 0.89 -11.08 -5.49
C LYS A 125 1.53 -10.88 -6.86
N ASN A 126 2.83 -10.63 -6.89
CA ASN A 126 3.55 -10.32 -8.12
C ASN A 126 3.64 -11.55 -9.04
N PHE A 127 3.86 -12.74 -8.50
CA PHE A 127 3.86 -13.97 -9.32
C PHE A 127 2.46 -14.41 -9.72
N LYS A 128 1.41 -14.09 -8.96
CA LYS A 128 0.04 -14.34 -9.43
C LYS A 128 -0.30 -13.51 -10.67
N VAL A 129 0.23 -12.29 -10.74
CA VAL A 129 0.14 -11.42 -11.92
C VAL A 129 0.99 -11.98 -13.07
N LEU A 130 2.23 -12.39 -12.81
CA LEU A 130 3.12 -12.97 -13.85
C LEU A 130 2.67 -14.33 -14.37
N LEU A 131 1.96 -15.13 -13.56
CA LEU A 131 1.46 -16.46 -13.93
C LEU A 131 0.03 -16.42 -14.52
N ASP A 132 -0.55 -15.24 -14.78
CA ASP A 132 -1.94 -15.04 -15.24
C ASP A 132 -3.00 -15.76 -14.39
N LYS A 133 -2.67 -16.14 -13.16
CA LYS A 133 -3.57 -16.75 -12.19
C LYS A 133 -4.36 -15.71 -11.40
N THR A 134 -4.31 -14.44 -11.81
CA THR A 134 -5.25 -13.45 -11.33
C THR A 134 -6.63 -13.78 -11.86
N THR A 135 -7.47 -14.37 -11.02
CA THR A 135 -8.94 -14.41 -11.20
C THR A 135 -9.54 -13.01 -11.05
N CYS A 136 -8.87 -11.99 -11.58
CA CYS A 136 -9.45 -10.67 -11.73
C CYS A 136 -10.46 -10.84 -12.87
N ASN A 137 -11.64 -11.32 -12.49
CA ASN A 137 -12.83 -11.25 -13.32
C ASN A 137 -13.13 -9.75 -13.42
N ARG A 138 -12.36 -9.04 -14.25
CA ARG A 138 -12.61 -7.65 -14.61
C ARG A 138 -13.79 -7.69 -15.56
N VAL A 139 -14.96 -7.98 -15.00
CA VAL A 139 -16.22 -7.75 -15.65
C VAL A 139 -16.31 -6.24 -15.78
N ILE A 140 -15.93 -5.73 -16.95
CA ILE A 140 -16.19 -4.34 -17.30
C ILE A 140 -17.71 -4.20 -17.30
N ASN A 141 -18.25 -3.24 -16.54
CA ASN A 141 -19.68 -3.03 -16.51
C ASN A 141 -20.17 -2.66 -17.94
N PRO A 142 -21.27 -3.26 -18.42
CA PRO A 142 -21.89 -2.91 -19.68
C PRO A 142 -22.07 -1.39 -19.82
N VAL A 143 -21.62 -0.83 -20.94
CA VAL A 143 -21.78 0.59 -21.28
C VAL A 143 -22.92 0.71 -22.28
N LYS A 144 -23.59 1.86 -22.31
CA LYS A 144 -24.61 2.12 -23.34
C LYS A 144 -23.92 2.51 -24.65
N ASP A 145 -24.25 1.82 -25.73
CA ASP A 145 -23.87 2.25 -27.07
C ASP A 145 -24.72 3.46 -27.52
N ILE A 146 -24.40 4.04 -28.68
CA ILE A 146 -25.10 5.19 -29.29
C ILE A 146 -26.59 4.94 -29.52
N THR A 147 -27.00 3.68 -29.60
CA THR A 147 -28.40 3.25 -29.75
C THR A 147 -29.14 3.20 -28.41
N GLY A 148 -28.46 3.47 -27.30
CA GLY A 148 -28.99 3.41 -25.93
C GLY A 148 -29.07 2.02 -25.32
N GLN A 149 -28.68 0.97 -26.06
CA GLN A 149 -28.64 -0.42 -25.60
C GLN A 149 -27.35 -0.72 -24.82
N PHE A 150 -27.42 -1.62 -23.84
CA PHE A 150 -26.25 -2.05 -23.08
C PHE A 150 -25.41 -3.08 -23.84
N THR A 151 -24.09 -2.91 -23.82
CA THR A 151 -23.15 -3.83 -24.45
C THR A 151 -23.11 -5.17 -23.73
N SER A 152 -23.07 -6.26 -24.50
CA SER A 152 -23.13 -7.62 -23.96
C SER A 152 -21.74 -8.27 -23.88
N SER A 153 -20.81 -7.82 -24.71
CA SER A 153 -19.43 -8.32 -24.75
C SER A 153 -18.40 -7.26 -24.36
N LEU A 154 -17.22 -7.71 -23.92
CA LEU A 154 -16.10 -6.83 -23.60
C LEU A 154 -15.66 -6.02 -24.82
N ASN A 155 -15.61 -6.64 -25.99
CA ASN A 155 -15.22 -5.98 -27.24
C ASN A 155 -16.21 -4.88 -27.61
N GLU A 156 -17.52 -5.14 -27.56
CA GLU A 156 -18.55 -4.11 -27.77
C GLU A 156 -18.40 -2.95 -26.78
N THR A 157 -18.16 -3.26 -25.51
CA THR A 157 -17.98 -2.25 -24.46
C THR A 157 -16.77 -1.38 -24.74
N MET A 158 -15.64 -1.99 -25.11
CA MET A 158 -14.42 -1.30 -25.49
C MET A 158 -14.65 -0.40 -26.71
N PHE A 159 -15.30 -0.91 -27.76
CA PHE A 159 -15.62 -0.12 -28.96
C PHE A 159 -16.56 1.04 -28.67
N ALA A 160 -17.59 0.83 -27.84
CA ALA A 160 -18.52 1.90 -27.46
C ALA A 160 -17.81 3.03 -26.71
N ILE A 161 -16.94 2.69 -25.75
CA ILE A 161 -16.12 3.66 -25.02
C ILE A 161 -15.19 4.42 -25.97
N LEU A 162 -14.44 3.70 -26.79
CA LEU A 162 -13.47 4.32 -27.71
C LEU A 162 -14.16 5.22 -28.72
N LYS A 163 -15.29 4.79 -29.27
CA LYS A 163 -16.09 5.58 -30.20
C LYS A 163 -16.68 6.83 -29.54
N HIS A 164 -17.11 6.74 -28.28
CA HIS A 164 -17.62 7.89 -27.53
C HIS A 164 -16.52 8.95 -27.30
N HIS A 165 -15.30 8.52 -26.97
CA HIS A 165 -14.20 9.46 -26.65
C HIS A 165 -13.41 9.95 -27.87
N PHE A 166 -13.27 9.13 -28.91
CA PHE A 166 -12.35 9.41 -30.04
C PHE A 166 -13.04 9.50 -31.41
N GLY A 167 -14.33 9.18 -31.52
CA GLY A 167 -15.09 9.20 -32.77
C GLY A 167 -14.72 8.08 -33.76
N TYR A 168 -15.61 7.80 -34.72
CA TYR A 168 -15.48 6.68 -35.67
C TYR A 168 -14.23 6.72 -36.55
N ASN A 169 -13.77 7.92 -36.92
CA ASN A 169 -12.69 8.09 -37.89
C ASN A 169 -11.31 7.70 -37.33
N SER A 170 -11.15 7.62 -36.01
CA SER A 170 -9.91 7.18 -35.36
C SER A 170 -9.77 5.66 -35.27
N LEU A 171 -10.86 4.90 -35.40
CA LEU A 171 -10.88 3.46 -35.13
C LEU A 171 -10.55 2.58 -36.34
N VAL A 172 -10.81 3.07 -37.56
CA VAL A 172 -10.43 2.37 -38.79
C VAL A 172 -8.90 2.28 -38.93
N ILE A 173 -8.17 3.29 -38.46
CA ILE A 173 -6.70 3.37 -38.57
C ILE A 173 -5.98 2.44 -37.58
N GLN A 174 -6.63 2.05 -36.47
CA GLN A 174 -6.00 1.21 -35.44
C GLN A 174 -6.25 -0.29 -35.62
N LEU A 175 -7.38 -0.72 -36.20
CA LEU A 175 -7.66 -2.14 -36.40
C LEU A 175 -6.72 -2.80 -37.42
N ASP A 176 -6.36 -2.08 -38.49
CA ASP A 176 -5.37 -2.55 -39.47
C ASP A 176 -3.95 -2.61 -38.90
N ASN A 177 -3.63 -1.73 -37.93
CA ASN A 177 -2.35 -1.73 -37.22
C ASN A 177 -2.25 -2.76 -36.09
N ILE A 178 -3.36 -3.15 -35.46
CA ILE A 178 -3.35 -4.19 -34.41
C ILE A 178 -3.21 -5.58 -35.05
N ASN A 179 -3.86 -5.83 -36.18
CA ASN A 179 -3.72 -7.10 -36.90
C ASN A 179 -2.31 -7.30 -37.49
N SER A 180 -1.56 -6.22 -37.78
CA SER A 180 -0.15 -6.31 -38.18
C SER A 180 0.81 -6.53 -36.99
N LEU A 181 0.40 -6.20 -35.76
CA LEU A 181 1.17 -6.45 -34.53
C LEU A 181 0.96 -7.87 -33.95
N VAL A 182 -0.04 -8.61 -34.42
CA VAL A 182 -0.34 -9.99 -33.96
C VAL A 182 0.50 -11.05 -34.68
N ASN A 183 1.18 -10.70 -35.78
CA ASN A 183 2.15 -11.57 -36.46
C ASN A 183 3.58 -11.23 -36.05
N ILE A 184 3.92 -11.42 -34.78
CA ILE A 184 5.33 -11.57 -34.39
C ILE A 184 5.68 -13.04 -34.68
N PRO A 185 6.63 -13.33 -35.59
CA PRO A 185 7.10 -14.70 -35.80
C PRO A 185 7.60 -15.27 -34.46
N GLU A 186 7.31 -16.54 -34.18
CA GLU A 186 7.69 -17.23 -32.93
C GLU A 186 9.20 -17.18 -32.60
N ASP A 187 10.04 -16.70 -33.53
CA ASP A 187 11.48 -16.57 -33.40
C ASP A 187 11.97 -15.34 -32.60
N TYR A 188 11.07 -14.46 -32.12
CA TYR A 188 11.44 -13.20 -31.43
C TYR A 188 11.37 -13.25 -29.88
N ILE A 189 11.40 -14.44 -29.27
CA ILE A 189 11.48 -14.59 -27.82
C ILE A 189 12.80 -15.26 -27.41
N GLU A 190 13.92 -14.62 -27.71
CA GLU A 190 15.17 -14.84 -26.98
C GLU A 190 15.72 -13.50 -26.52
N ILE A 191 15.21 -13.02 -25.37
CA ILE A 191 15.86 -11.93 -24.64
C ILE A 191 17.14 -12.51 -24.03
N SER A 192 18.28 -12.04 -24.53
CA SER A 192 19.60 -12.40 -24.01
C SER A 192 19.75 -11.94 -22.56
N ILE A 193 20.35 -12.78 -21.71
CA ILE A 193 20.64 -12.47 -20.29
C ILE A 193 21.39 -11.14 -20.13
N GLN A 194 22.15 -10.72 -21.15
CA GLN A 194 22.89 -9.45 -21.16
C GLN A 194 21.99 -8.21 -21.12
N GLU A 195 20.81 -8.24 -21.74
CA GLU A 195 19.87 -7.10 -21.75
C GLU A 195 19.19 -6.91 -20.38
N ILE A 196 19.11 -7.97 -19.57
CA ILE A 196 18.55 -7.91 -18.21
C ILE A 196 19.53 -7.24 -17.24
N GLU A 197 20.85 -7.42 -17.44
CA GLU A 197 21.88 -6.84 -16.58
C GLU A 197 22.07 -5.33 -16.80
N GLU A 198 21.72 -4.78 -17.97
CA GLU A 198 21.81 -3.34 -18.23
C GLU A 198 20.69 -2.50 -17.59
N ILE A 199 19.62 -3.15 -17.09
CA ILE A 199 18.45 -2.50 -16.49
C ILE A 199 18.50 -2.46 -14.95
N ILE A 200 19.41 -3.21 -14.31
CA ILE A 200 19.60 -3.26 -12.86
C ILE A 200 20.75 -2.32 -12.43
#